data_AF-A0AAF0YH93-F1
#
_entry.id   AF-A0AAF0YH93-F1
#
_cell.length_a   1.000
_cell.length_b   1.000
_cell.length_c   1.000
_cell.angle_alpha   90.00
_cell.angle_beta   90.00
_cell.angle_gamma   90.00
#
_symmetry.space_group_name_H-M   'P 1'
#
loop_
_entity.id
_entity.type
_entity.pdbx_description
1 polymer ?
#
loop_
_entity_poly.entity_id
_entity_poly.type
_entity_poly.pdbx_seq_one_letter_code
_entity_poly.pdbx_strand_id
1 'polypeptide(L)'
;MKKVLYTFASLSLILAACSKKDVVDTEKPENEVERSHQEAKSDTEKGKEQTETKEDTPLIAFEDLTTEHLLAMTIYEQQVIDEFNEYVLPTADEIFAGEYSRPLYPGGESADVTNKIPEVSIISVDVTDVLVDTPQDPLTFYVVNPPSMGGMSVFAVGETYTLLYSSLGELTYQEALNYGHKYNIKELYEKHKNNENILNLIERMNSYENMEAYYKKIDSMYGE
;
A
#
# COMPACT_ATOMS: atom_id res chain seq x y z
N MET A 1 -27.95 -44.48 -5.86
CA MET A 1 -27.28 -44.32 -7.19
C MET A 1 -28.30 -43.96 -8.25
N LYS A 2 -28.29 -42.71 -8.73
CA LYS A 2 -28.76 -42.33 -10.08
C LYS A 2 -27.83 -41.22 -10.56
N LYS A 3 -27.00 -41.50 -11.56
CA LYS A 3 -26.08 -40.53 -12.16
C LYS A 3 -26.81 -39.85 -13.32
N VAL A 4 -26.91 -38.53 -13.32
CA VAL A 4 -27.35 -37.76 -14.49
C VAL A 4 -26.11 -37.16 -15.13
N LEU A 5 -25.79 -37.65 -16.33
CA LEU A 5 -24.69 -37.13 -17.15
C LEU A 5 -25.21 -35.87 -17.87
N TYR A 6 -24.52 -34.74 -17.71
CA TYR A 6 -24.64 -33.61 -18.63
C TYR A 6 -23.29 -33.36 -19.28
N THR A 7 -23.22 -33.62 -20.59
CA THR A 7 -22.03 -33.45 -21.41
C THR A 7 -22.04 -32.11 -22.14
N PHE A 8 -20.95 -31.35 -21.96
CA PHE A 8 -20.29 -30.48 -22.94
C PHE A 8 -21.11 -29.66 -23.96
N ALA A 9 -20.95 -28.35 -23.86
CA ALA A 9 -20.83 -27.46 -25.02
C ALA A 9 -19.88 -26.30 -24.70
N SER A 10 -18.56 -26.51 -24.84
CA SER A 10 -17.55 -25.46 -24.71
C SER A 10 -17.46 -24.64 -26.00
N LEU A 11 -18.06 -23.45 -26.02
CA LEU A 11 -18.02 -22.56 -27.18
C LEU A 11 -16.79 -21.63 -27.11
N SER A 12 -15.73 -22.00 -27.82
CA SER A 12 -14.52 -21.16 -27.92
C SER A 12 -14.76 -20.00 -28.89
N LEU A 13 -14.86 -18.76 -28.39
CA LEU A 13 -14.76 -17.57 -29.23
C LEU A 13 -13.28 -17.26 -29.53
N ILE A 14 -12.91 -17.39 -30.80
CA ILE A 14 -11.65 -16.88 -31.32
C ILE A 14 -11.90 -15.44 -31.79
N LEU A 15 -11.36 -14.44 -31.09
CA LEU A 15 -11.22 -13.10 -31.66
C LEU A 15 -9.94 -13.06 -32.48
N ALA A 16 -10.08 -12.95 -33.80
CA ALA A 16 -8.95 -12.76 -34.71
C ALA A 16 -8.45 -11.32 -34.65
N ALA A 17 -7.15 -11.13 -34.49
CA ALA A 17 -6.51 -9.82 -34.62
C ALA A 17 -6.43 -9.41 -36.10
N CYS A 18 -6.95 -8.23 -36.44
CA CYS A 18 -6.76 -7.61 -37.75
C CYS A 18 -5.72 -6.49 -37.67
N SER A 19 -4.48 -6.80 -38.07
CA SER A 19 -3.42 -5.80 -38.26
C SER A 19 -3.57 -5.07 -39.61
N LYS A 20 -3.38 -3.75 -39.57
CA LYS A 20 -3.01 -2.78 -40.64
C LYS A 20 -3.15 -3.16 -42.13
N LYS A 21 -3.61 -2.19 -42.92
CA LYS A 21 -3.20 -2.04 -44.32
C LYS A 21 -3.11 -0.57 -44.75
N ASP A 22 -1.91 -0.11 -45.07
CA ASP A 22 -1.63 1.22 -45.62
C ASP A 22 -1.93 1.28 -47.14
N VAL A 23 -2.27 2.47 -47.67
CA VAL A 23 -2.31 2.77 -49.12
C VAL A 23 -1.84 4.22 -49.38
N VAL A 24 -1.00 4.38 -50.42
CA VAL A 24 -0.16 5.54 -50.82
C VAL A 24 -0.03 5.49 -52.37
N ASP A 25 0.06 6.56 -53.17
CA ASP A 25 0.24 8.01 -52.97
C ASP A 25 -0.57 8.83 -54.01
N THR A 26 -0.60 10.18 -53.95
CA THR A 26 -0.80 11.03 -55.16
C THR A 26 -0.14 12.43 -55.09
N GLU A 27 1.10 12.49 -55.58
CA GLU A 27 1.73 13.53 -56.44
C GLU A 27 2.12 14.97 -55.96
N LYS A 28 3.35 15.31 -56.36
CA LYS A 28 4.13 16.57 -56.33
C LYS A 28 3.75 17.48 -57.55
N PRO A 29 4.19 18.75 -57.75
CA PRO A 29 5.61 19.23 -57.76
C PRO A 29 5.87 20.56 -56.99
N GLU A 30 7.00 20.74 -56.29
CA GLU A 30 8.32 21.30 -56.72
C GLU A 30 8.44 22.83 -56.96
N ASN A 31 9.34 23.45 -56.19
CA ASN A 31 10.40 24.31 -56.71
C ASN A 31 11.58 24.39 -55.70
N GLU A 32 12.81 24.40 -56.20
CA GLU A 32 14.07 24.43 -55.42
C GLU A 32 14.60 25.86 -55.17
N VAL A 33 15.72 25.93 -54.43
CA VAL A 33 16.86 26.89 -54.43
C VAL A 33 17.16 27.42 -53.02
N GLU A 34 18.40 27.56 -52.52
CA GLU A 34 19.66 26.81 -52.66
C GLU A 34 20.59 27.26 -51.50
N ARG A 35 21.41 26.36 -50.93
CA ARG A 35 22.67 26.54 -50.14
C ARG A 35 22.98 27.84 -49.34
N SER A 36 23.48 27.62 -48.11
CA SER A 36 24.85 28.08 -47.76
C SER A 36 25.51 27.18 -46.70
N HIS A 37 26.83 26.98 -46.80
CA HIS A 37 27.65 26.21 -45.86
C HIS A 37 28.24 27.11 -44.75
N GLN A 38 28.54 26.52 -43.58
CA GLN A 38 29.91 26.57 -43.02
C GLN A 38 30.12 25.57 -41.87
N GLU A 39 31.27 24.88 -41.88
CA GLU A 39 31.77 24.06 -40.77
C GLU A 39 32.66 24.89 -39.84
N ALA A 40 32.73 24.52 -38.56
CA ALA A 40 33.89 24.77 -37.71
C ALA A 40 34.02 23.65 -36.66
N LYS A 41 35.21 23.07 -36.54
CA LYS A 41 35.56 22.08 -35.49
C LYS A 41 35.90 22.77 -34.18
N SER A 42 35.58 22.11 -33.06
CA SER A 42 36.34 22.22 -31.81
C SER A 42 36.37 20.87 -31.10
N ASP A 43 37.56 20.38 -30.77
CA ASP A 43 37.81 19.18 -29.96
C ASP A 43 37.98 19.56 -28.48
N THR A 44 37.90 18.55 -27.59
CA THR A 44 38.20 18.61 -26.13
C THR A 44 37.21 19.44 -25.28
N GLU A 45 36.84 19.07 -24.05
CA GLU A 45 37.39 18.04 -23.13
C GLU A 45 36.31 17.07 -22.57
N LYS A 46 36.74 15.86 -22.18
CA LYS A 46 35.95 14.97 -21.35
C LYS A 46 35.89 15.50 -19.91
N GLY A 47 34.78 16.14 -19.54
CA GLY A 47 34.41 16.26 -18.13
C GLY A 47 34.29 14.86 -17.53
N LYS A 48 35.19 14.50 -16.61
CA LYS A 48 34.92 13.41 -15.67
C LYS A 48 33.88 13.95 -14.69
N GLU A 49 32.62 13.57 -14.87
CA GLU A 49 31.69 13.58 -13.76
C GLU A 49 32.29 12.69 -12.67
N GLN A 50 32.74 13.30 -11.59
CA GLN A 50 32.98 12.57 -10.35
C GLN A 50 31.59 12.13 -9.89
N THR A 51 31.26 10.87 -10.12
CA THR A 51 30.17 10.22 -9.42
C THR A 51 30.55 10.24 -7.94
N GLU A 52 30.07 11.24 -7.20
CA GLU A 52 30.03 11.16 -5.75
C GLU A 52 29.17 9.94 -5.41
N THR A 53 29.83 8.84 -5.07
CA THR A 53 29.20 7.79 -4.27
C THR A 53 28.80 8.45 -2.96
N LYS A 54 27.55 8.94 -2.90
CA LYS A 54 26.87 9.12 -1.62
C LYS A 54 27.11 7.85 -0.82
N GLU A 55 27.62 7.98 0.40
CA GLU A 55 27.58 6.87 1.33
C GLU A 55 26.11 6.45 1.47
N ASP A 56 25.85 5.14 1.36
CA ASP A 56 24.54 4.52 1.53
C ASP A 56 24.19 4.47 3.03
N THR A 57 24.30 5.62 3.68
CA THR A 57 23.97 5.84 5.08
C THR A 57 22.46 5.85 5.19
N PRO A 58 21.85 4.93 5.95
CA PRO A 58 20.40 4.85 6.02
C PRO A 58 19.82 6.08 6.69
N LEU A 59 18.58 6.44 6.30
CA LEU A 59 17.83 7.53 6.93
C LEU A 59 17.53 7.24 8.40
N ILE A 60 17.41 5.95 8.75
CA ILE A 60 17.15 5.44 10.10
C ILE A 60 18.09 4.25 10.34
N ALA A 61 18.81 4.21 11.48
CA ALA A 61 19.61 3.05 11.86
C ALA A 61 18.71 1.89 12.32
N PHE A 62 19.15 0.64 12.19
CA PHE A 62 18.31 -0.52 12.56
C PHE A 62 17.99 -0.56 14.06
N GLU A 63 18.97 -0.15 14.88
CA GLU A 63 18.88 -0.02 16.33
C GLU A 63 17.95 1.11 16.80
N ASP A 64 17.64 2.09 15.94
CA ASP A 64 16.78 3.23 16.25
C ASP A 64 15.31 3.02 15.81
N LEU A 65 14.97 1.84 15.30
CA LEU A 65 13.60 1.51 14.87
C LEU A 65 12.61 1.51 16.05
N THR A 66 11.66 2.44 16.01
CA THR A 66 10.50 2.48 16.92
C THR A 66 9.32 1.69 16.36
N THR A 67 8.29 1.48 17.18
CA THR A 67 7.00 0.91 16.73
C THR A 67 6.42 1.70 15.56
N GLU A 68 6.43 3.04 15.57
CA GLU A 68 5.91 3.86 14.47
C GLU A 68 6.64 3.57 13.15
N HIS A 69 7.96 3.38 13.18
CA HIS A 69 8.73 3.00 12.00
C HIS A 69 8.29 1.64 11.44
N LEU A 70 8.15 0.64 12.31
CA LEU A 70 7.73 -0.71 11.90
C LEU A 70 6.30 -0.72 11.35
N LEU A 71 5.38 0.03 11.97
CA LEU A 71 4.01 0.19 11.50
C LEU A 71 3.95 0.95 10.17
N ALA A 72 4.65 2.07 10.03
CA ALA A 72 4.70 2.85 8.79
C ALA A 72 5.28 2.02 7.62
N MET A 73 6.35 1.27 7.85
CA MET A 73 6.89 0.33 6.85
C MET A 73 5.88 -0.77 6.50
N THR A 74 5.17 -1.33 7.48
CA THR A 74 4.16 -2.37 7.24
C THR A 74 2.94 -1.81 6.47
N ILE A 75 2.50 -0.59 6.78
CA ILE A 75 1.44 0.16 6.07
C ILE A 75 1.86 0.49 4.63
N TYR A 76 3.14 0.78 4.40
CA TYR A 76 3.70 1.04 3.07
C TYR A 76 3.77 -0.23 2.20
N GLU A 77 4.02 -1.38 2.82
CA GLU A 77 4.14 -2.69 2.15
C GLU A 77 2.85 -3.46 2.00
N GLN A 78 1.78 -3.05 2.69
CA GLN A 78 0.52 -3.77 2.61
C GLN A 78 0.03 -3.86 1.16
N GLN A 79 -0.31 -5.08 0.74
CA GLN A 79 -0.87 -5.33 -0.58
C GLN A 79 -2.38 -5.53 -0.44
N VAL A 80 -3.14 -5.01 -1.40
CA VAL A 80 -4.58 -5.26 -1.47
C VAL A 80 -4.80 -6.72 -1.89
N ILE A 81 -5.13 -7.60 -0.94
CA ILE A 81 -5.53 -8.99 -1.23
C ILE A 81 -7.03 -9.04 -1.53
N ASP A 82 -7.36 -9.10 -2.82
CA ASP A 82 -8.57 -9.71 -3.39
C ASP A 82 -9.95 -9.15 -2.98
N GLU A 83 -10.92 -9.33 -3.88
CA GLU A 83 -12.29 -8.78 -3.80
C GLU A 83 -13.16 -9.37 -2.66
N PHE A 84 -12.62 -10.33 -1.91
CA PHE A 84 -13.27 -11.02 -0.79
C PHE A 84 -12.50 -10.96 0.54
N ASN A 85 -11.24 -10.50 0.52
CA ASN A 85 -10.42 -10.22 1.70
C ASN A 85 -10.17 -8.70 1.78
N GLU A 86 -11.27 -7.95 1.68
CA GLU A 86 -11.33 -6.51 1.89
C GLU A 86 -10.74 -6.09 3.26
N TYR A 87 -10.79 -4.80 3.62
CA TYR A 87 -10.18 -4.27 4.87
C TYR A 87 -8.64 -4.22 4.87
N VAL A 88 -8.04 -4.01 3.71
CA VAL A 88 -6.70 -3.40 3.64
C VAL A 88 -6.86 -1.95 4.08
N LEU A 89 -6.04 -1.48 5.02
CA LEU A 89 -6.07 -0.10 5.52
C LEU A 89 -5.89 0.89 4.36
N PRO A 90 -6.20 2.19 4.54
CA PRO A 90 -5.83 3.19 3.56
C PRO A 90 -4.37 3.01 3.15
N THR A 91 -4.14 2.87 1.85
CA THR A 91 -2.78 2.65 1.31
C THR A 91 -1.93 3.89 1.54
N ALA A 92 -0.60 3.76 1.43
CA ALA A 92 0.30 4.91 1.62
C ALA A 92 -0.09 6.12 0.73
N ASP A 93 -0.41 5.87 -0.54
CA ASP A 93 -0.84 6.91 -1.49
C ASP A 93 -2.16 7.57 -1.08
N GLU A 94 -3.11 6.82 -0.52
CA GLU A 94 -4.38 7.36 -0.01
C GLU A 94 -4.18 8.17 1.27
N ILE A 95 -3.33 7.70 2.19
CA ILE A 95 -2.93 8.44 3.39
C ILE A 95 -2.30 9.77 2.97
N PHE A 96 -1.38 9.77 2.00
CA PHE A 96 -0.78 10.99 1.47
C PHE A 96 -1.82 11.92 0.83
N ALA A 97 -2.71 11.41 -0.01
CA ALA A 97 -3.84 12.15 -0.59
C ALA A 97 -4.81 12.70 0.47
N GLY A 98 -4.89 12.08 1.65
CA GLY A 98 -5.79 12.45 2.73
C GLY A 98 -7.23 12.00 2.52
N GLU A 99 -7.48 11.06 1.60
CA GLU A 99 -8.79 10.46 1.35
C GLU A 99 -8.69 9.09 0.67
N TYR A 100 -9.73 8.28 0.83
CA TYR A 100 -9.95 7.06 0.07
C TYR A 100 -11.40 6.97 -0.40
N SER A 101 -11.65 6.23 -1.47
CA SER A 101 -13.01 5.91 -1.96
C SER A 101 -13.19 4.40 -2.05
N ARG A 102 -14.27 3.88 -1.44
CA ARG A 102 -14.63 2.45 -1.43
C ARG A 102 -16.16 2.29 -1.50
N PRO A 103 -16.69 1.16 -1.99
CA PRO A 103 -18.12 0.88 -1.92
C PRO A 103 -18.59 0.84 -0.46
N LEU A 104 -19.84 1.23 -0.22
CA LEU A 104 -20.41 1.22 1.14
C LEU A 104 -20.61 -0.20 1.68
N TYR A 105 -20.78 -1.20 0.80
CA TYR A 105 -20.95 -2.61 1.16
C TYR A 105 -20.14 -3.55 0.26
N PRO A 106 -19.57 -4.63 0.84
CA PRO A 106 -18.90 -5.69 0.07
C PRO A 106 -19.81 -6.27 -1.01
N GLY A 107 -19.29 -6.45 -2.22
CA GLY A 107 -19.97 -7.18 -3.30
C GLY A 107 -21.34 -6.64 -3.76
N GLY A 108 -21.68 -5.37 -3.46
CA GLY A 108 -22.93 -4.74 -3.86
C GLY A 108 -22.77 -3.69 -4.97
N GLU A 109 -23.83 -3.45 -5.75
CA GLU A 109 -23.93 -2.29 -6.66
C GLU A 109 -24.16 -0.97 -5.88
N SER A 110 -23.33 -0.69 -4.87
CA SER A 110 -23.35 0.58 -4.13
C SER A 110 -22.41 1.59 -4.75
N ALA A 111 -22.80 2.87 -4.74
CA ALA A 111 -21.87 3.96 -5.07
C ALA A 111 -20.74 4.03 -4.04
N ASP A 112 -19.55 4.42 -4.50
CA ASP A 112 -18.40 4.66 -3.61
C ASP A 112 -18.67 5.83 -2.67
N VAL A 113 -18.21 5.68 -1.43
CA VAL A 113 -18.16 6.75 -0.43
C VAL A 113 -16.71 7.21 -0.28
N THR A 114 -16.48 8.50 -0.53
CA THR A 114 -15.20 9.14 -0.24
C THR A 114 -15.11 9.48 1.25
N ASN A 115 -14.12 8.91 1.94
CA ASN A 115 -13.83 9.17 3.33
C ASN A 115 -12.53 9.98 3.44
N LYS A 116 -12.50 10.97 4.34
CA LYS A 116 -11.29 11.76 4.61
C LYS A 116 -10.41 11.06 5.63
N ILE A 117 -9.10 11.17 5.45
CA ILE A 117 -8.06 10.70 6.38
C ILE A 117 -7.36 11.93 6.98
N PRO A 118 -7.92 12.55 8.04
CA PRO A 118 -7.27 13.68 8.70
C PRO A 118 -5.94 13.27 9.34
N GLU A 119 -5.91 12.08 9.94
CA GLU A 119 -4.74 11.42 10.53
C GLU A 119 -4.90 9.89 10.40
N VAL A 120 -3.82 9.16 10.68
CA VAL A 120 -3.82 7.72 10.92
C VAL A 120 -3.58 7.48 12.42
N SER A 121 -4.63 7.18 13.16
CA SER A 121 -4.54 6.93 14.59
C SER A 121 -4.04 5.50 14.85
N ILE A 122 -2.96 5.38 15.61
CA ILE A 122 -2.37 4.11 16.06
C ILE A 122 -2.74 3.93 17.52
N ILE A 123 -3.57 2.94 17.85
CA ILE A 123 -4.15 2.78 19.18
C ILE A 123 -3.62 1.49 19.79
N SER A 124 -2.80 1.58 20.84
CA SER A 124 -2.37 0.41 21.59
C SER A 124 -3.58 -0.28 22.24
N VAL A 125 -3.61 -1.62 22.24
CA VAL A 125 -4.71 -2.40 22.82
C VAL A 125 -4.15 -3.56 23.64
N ASP A 126 -4.85 -3.95 24.71
CA ASP A 126 -4.57 -5.24 25.34
C ASP A 126 -5.01 -6.35 24.38
N VAL A 127 -4.20 -7.40 24.26
CA VAL A 127 -4.51 -8.54 23.40
C VAL A 127 -5.83 -9.21 23.81
N THR A 128 -6.20 -9.18 25.10
CA THR A 128 -7.48 -9.76 25.55
C THR A 128 -8.71 -8.93 25.18
N ASP A 129 -8.53 -7.66 24.83
CA ASP A 129 -9.63 -6.78 24.39
C ASP A 129 -9.95 -6.95 22.90
N VAL A 130 -9.01 -7.53 22.13
CA VAL A 130 -9.15 -7.70 20.67
C VAL A 130 -9.05 -9.15 20.18
N LEU A 131 -8.39 -10.06 20.89
CA LEU A 131 -8.19 -11.46 20.47
C LEU A 131 -8.64 -12.45 21.56
N VAL A 132 -9.42 -13.47 21.14
CA VAL A 132 -9.97 -14.50 22.03
C VAL A 132 -8.90 -15.48 22.57
N ASP A 133 -7.78 -15.63 21.86
CA ASP A 133 -6.66 -16.52 22.21
C ASP A 133 -5.34 -15.74 22.30
N THR A 134 -4.60 -15.90 23.40
CA THR A 134 -3.35 -15.16 23.67
C THR A 134 -2.14 -15.75 22.92
N PRO A 135 -1.22 -14.93 22.36
CA PRO A 135 0.00 -15.40 21.73
C PRO A 135 0.99 -16.09 22.69
N GLN A 136 1.88 -16.91 22.12
CA GLN A 136 3.04 -17.50 22.83
C GLN A 136 4.25 -16.54 22.86
N ASP A 137 4.39 -15.70 21.83
CA ASP A 137 5.48 -14.72 21.70
C ASP A 137 5.06 -13.38 22.33
N PRO A 138 6.00 -12.59 22.89
CA PRO A 138 5.73 -11.24 23.33
C PRO A 138 5.44 -10.34 22.11
N LEU A 139 4.17 -10.02 21.91
CA LEU A 139 3.68 -9.14 20.86
C LEU A 139 2.92 -7.97 21.48
N THR A 140 3.20 -6.76 21.01
CA THR A 140 2.40 -5.57 21.34
C THR A 140 1.38 -5.35 20.23
N PHE A 141 0.11 -5.13 20.59
CA PHE A 141 -0.99 -5.03 19.64
C PHE A 141 -1.48 -3.59 19.47
N TYR A 142 -1.85 -3.25 18.24
CA TYR A 142 -2.32 -1.94 17.85
C TYR A 142 -3.51 -2.05 16.90
N VAL A 143 -4.55 -1.26 17.12
CA VAL A 143 -5.63 -1.01 16.15
C VAL A 143 -5.29 0.25 15.36
N VAL A 144 -5.59 0.28 14.06
CA VAL A 144 -5.34 1.44 13.20
C VAL A 144 -6.63 1.99 12.58
N ASN A 145 -6.76 3.31 12.60
CA ASN A 145 -7.99 4.07 12.31
C ASN A 145 -7.64 5.27 11.40
N PRO A 146 -8.40 5.64 10.36
CA PRO A 146 -9.62 5.02 9.87
C PRO A 146 -9.40 3.60 9.31
N PRO A 147 -10.25 2.60 9.65
CA PRO A 147 -10.35 1.43 8.81
C PRO A 147 -10.88 1.86 7.44
N SER A 148 -10.54 1.13 6.38
CA SER A 148 -10.95 1.48 5.01
C SER A 148 -12.43 1.19 4.73
N MET A 149 -13.02 0.22 5.43
CA MET A 149 -14.43 -0.14 5.45
C MET A 149 -14.74 -0.70 6.86
N GLY A 150 -16.01 -0.97 7.20
CA GLY A 150 -16.52 -1.20 8.57
C GLY A 150 -16.09 -2.45 9.37
N GLY A 151 -14.83 -2.88 9.24
CA GLY A 151 -14.19 -3.90 10.08
C GLY A 151 -13.11 -3.29 11.00
N MET A 152 -12.27 -4.15 11.58
CA MET A 152 -11.11 -3.77 12.40
C MET A 152 -9.82 -4.34 11.81
N SER A 153 -8.76 -3.53 11.81
CA SER A 153 -7.40 -3.94 11.46
C SER A 153 -6.52 -3.92 12.70
N VAL A 154 -5.81 -5.02 12.95
CA VAL A 154 -4.87 -5.19 14.06
C VAL A 154 -3.46 -5.42 13.51
N PHE A 155 -2.52 -4.65 14.02
CA PHE A 155 -1.10 -4.95 13.93
C PHE A 155 -0.63 -5.61 15.21
N ALA A 156 0.23 -6.61 15.09
CA ALA A 156 1.07 -7.11 16.17
C ALA A 156 2.54 -6.83 15.85
N VAL A 157 3.28 -6.25 16.79
CA VAL A 157 4.72 -5.97 16.66
C VAL A 157 5.47 -6.83 17.67
N GLY A 158 6.39 -7.67 17.19
CA GLY A 158 7.30 -8.47 18.01
C GLY A 158 8.77 -8.17 17.72
N GLU A 159 9.68 -8.93 18.32
CA GLU A 159 11.14 -8.70 18.16
C GLU A 159 11.68 -8.99 16.75
N THR A 160 11.01 -9.86 15.98
CA THR A 160 11.53 -10.36 14.68
C THR A 160 10.59 -10.17 13.50
N TYR A 161 9.32 -9.85 13.76
CA TYR A 161 8.30 -9.68 12.73
C TYR A 161 7.20 -8.70 13.15
N THR A 162 6.55 -8.09 12.16
CA THR A 162 5.21 -7.51 12.31
C THR A 162 4.18 -8.44 11.67
N LEU A 163 2.95 -8.40 12.19
CA LEU A 163 1.79 -9.11 11.65
C LEU A 163 0.68 -8.10 11.43
N LEU A 164 0.14 -8.03 10.21
CA LEU A 164 -1.06 -7.23 9.88
C LEU A 164 -2.20 -8.17 9.55
N TYR A 165 -3.32 -8.05 10.26
CA TYR A 165 -4.55 -8.78 9.98
C TYR A 165 -5.78 -7.89 10.12
N SER A 166 -6.81 -8.13 9.31
CA SER A 166 -8.07 -7.40 9.33
C SER A 166 -9.26 -8.35 9.25
N SER A 167 -10.37 -8.00 9.90
CA SER A 167 -11.62 -8.77 9.85
C SER A 167 -12.85 -7.89 10.03
N LEU A 168 -13.98 -8.36 9.51
CA LEU A 168 -15.33 -7.86 9.82
C LEU A 168 -15.93 -8.48 11.09
N GLY A 169 -15.39 -9.62 11.51
CA GLY A 169 -15.91 -10.40 12.62
C GLY A 169 -15.09 -10.24 13.90
N GLU A 170 -15.32 -11.16 14.83
CA GLU A 170 -14.41 -11.40 15.94
C GLU A 170 -13.02 -11.75 15.38
N LEU A 171 -11.97 -11.22 16.01
CA LEU A 171 -10.59 -11.46 15.62
C LEU A 171 -10.01 -12.54 16.53
N THR A 172 -9.42 -13.59 15.96
CA THR A 172 -8.63 -14.57 16.74
C THR A 172 -7.16 -14.52 16.34
N TYR A 173 -6.26 -14.77 17.29
CA TYR A 173 -4.82 -14.83 17.00
C TYR A 173 -4.50 -15.96 16.00
N GLN A 174 -5.26 -17.06 16.04
CA GLN A 174 -5.08 -18.16 15.12
C GLN A 174 -5.48 -17.80 13.67
N GLU A 175 -6.53 -16.99 13.47
CA GLU A 175 -6.86 -16.44 12.15
C GLU A 175 -5.82 -15.42 11.69
N ALA A 176 -5.34 -14.55 12.60
CA ALA A 176 -4.25 -13.62 12.28
C ALA A 176 -2.98 -14.36 11.82
N LEU A 177 -2.64 -15.50 12.43
CA LEU A 177 -1.52 -16.35 11.97
C LEU A 177 -1.79 -17.09 10.65
N ASN A 178 -3.03 -17.42 10.34
CA ASN A 178 -3.40 -18.21 9.15
C ASN A 178 -3.65 -17.33 7.90
N TYR A 179 -4.15 -16.11 8.10
CA TYR A 179 -4.66 -15.24 7.04
C TYR A 179 -4.06 -13.83 7.06
N GLY A 180 -3.38 -13.44 8.15
CA GLY A 180 -2.65 -12.18 8.24
C GLY A 180 -1.31 -12.21 7.52
N HIS A 181 -0.80 -11.02 7.21
CA HIS A 181 0.49 -10.81 6.57
C HIS A 181 1.61 -10.70 7.61
N LYS A 182 2.53 -11.65 7.61
CA LYS A 182 3.72 -11.65 8.46
C LYS A 182 4.92 -11.07 7.71
N TYR A 183 5.47 -9.95 8.17
CA TYR A 183 6.65 -9.30 7.59
C TYR A 183 7.85 -9.47 8.52
N ASN A 184 8.98 -9.94 8.00
CA ASN A 184 10.21 -10.02 8.77
C ASN A 184 10.80 -8.61 8.96
N ILE A 185 11.10 -8.21 10.20
CA ILE A 185 11.56 -6.84 10.51
C ILE A 185 12.88 -6.49 9.79
N LYS A 186 13.79 -7.45 9.61
CA LYS A 186 15.07 -7.19 8.92
C LYS A 186 14.88 -7.01 7.42
N GLU A 187 14.03 -7.82 6.80
CA GLU A 187 13.72 -7.70 5.37
C GLU A 187 12.95 -6.40 5.09
N LEU A 188 12.00 -6.06 5.97
CA LEU A 188 11.24 -4.82 5.93
C LEU A 188 12.16 -3.59 6.08
N TYR A 189 13.08 -3.62 7.05
CA TYR A 189 14.10 -2.58 7.20
C TYR A 189 14.99 -2.44 5.96
N GLU A 190 15.60 -3.52 5.47
CA GLU A 190 16.51 -3.45 4.32
C GLU A 190 15.83 -2.90 3.07
N LYS A 191 14.51 -3.13 2.92
CA LYS A 191 13.71 -2.57 1.82
C LYS A 191 13.42 -1.06 1.97
N HIS A 192 13.37 -0.52 3.19
CA HIS A 192 12.86 0.84 3.46
C HIS A 192 13.77 1.78 4.24
N LYS A 193 14.95 1.34 4.70
CA LYS A 193 15.93 2.16 5.44
C LYS A 193 16.33 3.47 4.75
N ASN A 194 16.13 3.56 3.43
CA ASN A 194 16.41 4.73 2.58
C ASN A 194 15.14 5.41 2.01
N ASN A 195 13.94 5.03 2.45
CA ASN A 195 12.68 5.51 1.89
C ASN A 195 12.09 6.66 2.72
N GLU A 196 12.24 7.90 2.24
CA GLU A 196 11.69 9.12 2.87
C GLU A 196 10.17 9.02 3.09
N ASN A 197 9.44 8.25 2.28
CA ASN A 197 7.99 8.07 2.46
C ASN A 197 7.62 7.38 3.78
N ILE A 198 8.53 6.63 4.42
CA ILE A 198 8.28 6.08 5.75
C ILE A 198 8.20 7.20 6.79
N LEU A 199 9.12 8.17 6.74
CA LEU A 199 9.11 9.33 7.62
C LEU A 199 7.87 10.18 7.35
N ASN A 200 7.52 10.41 6.08
CA ASN A 200 6.31 11.14 5.69
C ASN A 200 5.01 10.44 6.16
N LEU A 201 4.98 9.11 6.24
CA LEU A 201 3.85 8.38 6.83
C LEU A 201 3.77 8.57 8.34
N ILE A 202 4.90 8.54 9.05
CA ILE A 202 4.96 8.76 10.50
C ILE A 202 4.44 10.17 10.85
N GLU A 203 4.73 11.19 10.05
CA GLU A 203 4.17 12.54 10.22
C GLU A 203 2.63 12.61 10.08
N ARG A 204 2.00 11.59 9.46
CA ARG A 204 0.54 11.45 9.35
C ARG A 204 -0.05 10.54 10.43
N MET A 205 0.78 9.94 11.28
CA MET A 205 0.37 9.00 12.33
C MET A 205 0.31 9.68 13.70
N ASN A 206 -0.69 9.33 14.50
CA ASN A 206 -0.83 9.77 15.90
C ASN A 206 -1.00 8.55 16.83
N SER A 207 -0.07 8.38 17.79
CA SER A 207 -0.06 7.26 18.72
C SER A 207 -0.92 7.53 19.97
N TYR A 208 -1.75 6.56 20.36
CA TYR A 208 -2.66 6.60 21.50
C TYR A 208 -2.41 5.37 22.41
N GLU A 209 -2.36 5.60 23.72
CA GLU A 209 -2.07 4.56 24.72
C GLU A 209 -3.17 3.50 24.89
N ASN A 210 -4.42 3.84 24.55
CA ASN A 210 -5.59 2.96 24.61
C ASN A 210 -6.79 3.62 23.87
N MET A 211 -7.87 2.85 23.72
CA MET A 211 -9.12 3.33 23.09
C MET A 211 -9.78 4.49 23.86
N GLU A 212 -9.66 4.57 25.20
CA GLU A 212 -10.22 5.68 25.98
C GLU A 212 -9.52 7.01 25.64
N ALA A 213 -8.18 7.00 25.58
CA ALA A 213 -7.38 8.15 25.20
C ALA A 213 -7.69 8.61 23.76
N TYR A 214 -7.90 7.66 22.85
CA TYR A 214 -8.35 7.94 21.48
C TYR A 214 -9.73 8.59 21.44
N TYR A 215 -10.76 7.98 22.05
CA TYR A 215 -12.12 8.53 22.02
C TYR A 215 -12.20 9.90 22.70
N LYS A 216 -11.52 10.10 23.82
CA LYS A 216 -11.41 11.40 24.50
C LYS A 216 -10.83 12.49 23.59
N LYS A 217 -9.89 12.15 22.70
CA LYS A 217 -9.35 13.08 21.70
C LYS A 217 -10.37 13.35 20.60
N ILE A 218 -11.04 12.33 20.06
CA ILE A 218 -12.09 12.49 19.05
C ILE A 218 -13.25 13.34 19.56
N ASP A 219 -13.77 13.04 20.75
CA ASP A 219 -14.84 13.81 21.40
C ASP A 219 -14.44 15.27 21.61
N SER A 220 -13.18 15.54 21.96
CA SER A 220 -12.68 16.93 22.08
C SER A 220 -12.57 17.70 20.76
N MET A 221 -12.64 17.02 19.61
CA MET A 221 -12.57 17.64 18.27
C MET A 221 -13.93 17.74 17.57
N TYR A 222 -14.91 16.91 17.95
CA TYR A 222 -16.20 16.81 17.26
C TYR A 222 -17.43 16.89 18.19
N GLY A 223 -17.24 16.91 19.51
CA GLY A 223 -18.32 17.02 20.50
C GLY A 223 -18.67 18.48 20.84
N GLU A 224 -19.57 19.07 20.04
CA GLU A 224 -20.42 20.20 20.43
C GLU A 224 -21.91 19.78 20.46
#